data_AF-A0A0U5GIM9-F1
#
_entry.id   AF-A0A0U5GIM9-F1
#
_cell.length_a   1.000
_cell.length_b   1.000
_cell.length_c   1.000
_cell.angle_alpha   90.00
_cell.angle_beta   90.00
_cell.angle_gamma   90.00
#
_symmetry.space_group_name_H-M   'P 1'
#
loop_
_entity.id
_entity.type
_entity.pdbx_description
1 polymer ?
#
loop_
_entity_poly.entity_id
_entity_poly.type
_entity_poly.pdbx_seq_one_letter_code
_entity_poly.pdbx_strand_id
1 'polypeptide(L)'
;MGDHFTQRLSIIVKNNIHLGGDITVRNTLVARGEPYKKGQKPTLIAPEDVNKLVISHGEEGTVSFCGSAVYRSGVKGSLDLYDGDTRIASLHWRGPWALTGNYFEVTDVKRDISVIVTNIAP
;
A
#
# COMPACT_ATOMS: atom_id res chain seq x y z
N MET A 1 -28.00 10.66 -3.65
CA MET A 1 -26.81 10.62 -4.53
C MET A 1 -26.04 9.38 -4.10
N GLY A 2 -26.18 8.28 -4.84
CA GLY A 2 -25.79 6.96 -4.35
C GLY A 2 -24.29 6.86 -4.12
N ASP A 3 -23.89 6.37 -2.95
CA ASP A 3 -22.51 5.95 -2.70
C ASP A 3 -22.15 4.87 -3.73
N HIS A 4 -21.49 5.29 -4.80
CA HIS A 4 -20.86 4.34 -5.70
C HIS A 4 -19.66 3.77 -4.96
N PHE A 5 -19.85 2.63 -4.28
CA PHE A 5 -18.79 1.92 -3.56
C PHE A 5 -17.60 1.69 -4.49
N THR A 6 -16.53 2.47 -4.29
CA THR A 6 -15.25 2.22 -4.96
C THR A 6 -14.42 1.30 -4.10
N GLN A 7 -13.71 0.36 -4.73
CA GLN A 7 -12.78 -0.47 -3.98
C GLN A 7 -11.68 0.40 -3.38
N ARG A 8 -11.35 0.20 -2.11
CA ARG A 8 -10.30 0.96 -1.42
C ARG A 8 -9.35 -0.01 -0.73
N LEU A 9 -8.07 0.35 -0.72
CA LEU A 9 -7.02 -0.36 -0.02
C LEU A 9 -6.20 0.66 0.77
N SER A 10 -5.97 0.37 2.04
CA SER A 10 -4.95 1.05 2.84
C SER A 10 -3.97 0.02 3.36
N ILE A 11 -2.69 0.27 3.14
CA ILE A 11 -1.60 -0.56 3.65
C ILE A 11 -0.92 0.30 4.72
N ILE A 12 -0.91 -0.21 5.95
CA ILE A 12 -0.21 0.41 7.08
C ILE A 12 1.03 -0.44 7.32
N VAL A 13 2.20 0.20 7.27
CA VAL A 13 3.49 -0.43 7.51
C VAL A 13 4.02 0.12 8.82
N LYS A 14 4.21 -0.77 9.80
CA LYS A 14 4.82 -0.45 11.08
C LYS A 14 6.27 -0.91 11.10
N ASN A 15 7.20 0.00 11.37
CA ASN A 15 8.63 -0.32 11.36
C ASN A 15 9.13 -0.72 12.75
N ASN A 16 9.51 -2.00 12.91
CA ASN A 16 10.12 -2.54 14.13
C ASN A 16 11.43 -3.32 13.87
N ILE A 17 12.14 -3.11 12.76
CA ILE A 17 13.28 -3.98 12.38
C ILE A 17 14.48 -3.85 13.33
N HIS A 18 15.10 -2.67 13.42
CA HIS A 18 16.19 -2.36 14.35
C HIS A 18 16.22 -0.87 14.65
N LEU A 19 16.85 -0.49 15.77
CA LEU A 19 16.97 0.90 16.17
C LEU A 19 17.72 1.71 15.09
N GLY A 20 17.14 2.83 14.66
CA GLY A 20 17.70 3.71 13.64
C GLY A 20 17.60 3.22 12.19
N GLY A 21 16.95 2.09 11.93
CA GLY A 21 16.67 1.63 10.57
C GLY A 21 15.37 2.23 10.03
N ASP A 22 15.42 2.82 8.84
CA ASP A 22 14.25 3.38 8.15
C ASP A 22 13.73 2.40 7.10
N ILE A 23 12.41 2.23 7.04
CA ILE A 23 11.77 1.54 5.91
C ILE A 23 11.41 2.58 4.85
N THR A 24 11.87 2.37 3.62
CA THR A 24 11.52 3.19 2.46
C THR A 24 10.63 2.42 1.50
N VAL A 25 9.60 3.09 0.96
CA VAL A 25 8.76 2.54 -0.10
C VAL A 25 9.39 2.85 -1.45
N ARG A 26 9.54 1.83 -2.31
CA ARG A 26 10.13 1.98 -3.65
C ARG A 26 9.33 1.19 -4.69
N ASN A 27 9.61 1.45 -5.97
CA ASN A 27 9.08 0.71 -7.11
C ASN A 27 7.54 0.57 -7.12
N THR A 28 6.82 1.60 -6.67
CA THR A 28 5.35 1.58 -6.70
C THR A 28 4.85 1.53 -8.14
N LEU A 29 4.08 0.48 -8.46
CA LEU A 29 3.44 0.28 -9.75
C LEU A 29 1.92 0.18 -9.55
N VAL A 30 1.18 1.05 -10.25
CA VAL A 30 -0.29 1.07 -10.20
C VAL A 30 -0.83 0.66 -11.56
N ALA A 31 -1.28 -0.59 -11.67
CA ALA A 31 -1.91 -1.10 -12.89
C ALA A 31 -3.39 -0.70 -12.99
N ARG A 32 -4.03 -0.43 -11.85
CA ARG A 32 -5.43 0.01 -11.78
C ARG A 32 -5.70 0.76 -10.48
N GLY A 33 -6.52 1.81 -10.58
CA GLY A 33 -6.85 2.69 -9.46
C GLY A 33 -5.85 3.83 -9.35
N GLU A 34 -5.96 4.60 -8.28
CA GLU A 34 -5.14 5.79 -8.06
C GLU A 34 -4.70 5.85 -6.59
N PRO A 35 -3.44 6.21 -6.31
CA PRO A 35 -3.02 6.50 -4.95
C PRO A 35 -3.61 7.81 -4.47
N TYR A 36 -3.87 7.90 -3.17
CA TYR A 36 -4.43 9.11 -2.56
C TYR A 36 -3.96 9.29 -1.12
N LYS A 37 -3.93 10.54 -0.65
CA LYS A 37 -3.73 10.86 0.76
C LYS A 37 -5.08 10.98 1.47
N LYS A 38 -5.22 10.30 2.60
CA LYS A 38 -6.35 10.50 3.51
C LYS A 38 -6.23 11.86 4.19
N GLY A 39 -7.35 12.55 4.33
CA GLY A 39 -7.48 13.84 4.99
C GLY A 39 -8.96 14.21 5.07
N GLN A 40 -9.28 15.41 5.54
CA GLN A 40 -10.66 15.92 5.54
C GLN A 40 -11.29 15.86 4.15
N LYS A 41 -10.47 16.10 3.11
CA LYS A 41 -10.78 15.82 1.72
C LYS A 41 -9.69 14.91 1.16
N PRO A 42 -10.03 13.70 0.70
CA PRO A 42 -9.07 12.83 0.03
C PRO A 42 -8.53 13.51 -1.23
N THR A 43 -7.22 13.46 -1.42
CA THR A 43 -6.53 14.06 -2.58
C THR A 43 -5.73 12.99 -3.30
N LEU A 44 -5.97 12.85 -4.60
CA LEU A 44 -5.18 11.95 -5.46
C LEU A 44 -3.73 12.42 -5.51
N ILE A 45 -2.79 11.48 -5.57
CA ILE A 45 -1.36 11.74 -5.68
C ILE A 45 -0.78 10.88 -6.82
N ALA A 46 0.43 11.20 -7.23
CA ALA A 46 1.14 10.38 -8.22
C ALA A 46 1.79 9.15 -7.54
N PRO A 47 1.98 8.01 -8.24
CA PRO A 47 2.72 6.87 -7.70
C PRO A 47 4.13 7.23 -7.20
N GLU A 48 4.77 8.22 -7.81
CA GLU A 48 6.09 8.73 -7.43
C GLU A 48 6.06 9.41 -6.06
N ASP A 49 4.92 9.96 -5.64
CA ASP A 49 4.75 10.51 -4.29
C ASP A 49 4.64 9.41 -3.24
N VAL A 50 4.17 8.21 -3.61
CA VAL A 50 4.16 7.04 -2.73
C VAL A 50 5.59 6.58 -2.46
N ASN A 51 6.46 6.61 -3.47
CA ASN A 51 7.88 6.26 -3.34
C ASN A 51 8.70 7.24 -2.47
N LYS A 52 8.10 8.36 -2.02
CA LYS A 52 8.73 9.30 -1.09
C LYS A 52 8.50 8.94 0.38
N LEU A 53 7.72 7.88 0.65
CA LEU A 53 7.41 7.48 2.02
C LEU A 53 8.65 6.85 2.68
N VAL A 54 9.04 7.46 3.80
CA VAL A 54 10.05 6.97 4.74
C VAL A 54 9.35 6.72 6.08
N ILE A 55 9.63 5.59 6.71
CA ILE A 55 9.01 5.15 7.96
C ILE A 55 10.13 4.89 8.96
N SER A 56 10.30 5.81 9.91
CA SER A 56 11.36 5.70 10.91
C SER A 56 11.08 4.55 11.88
N HIS A 57 12.12 4.08 12.56
CA HIS A 57 11.98 3.06 13.60
C HIS A 57 10.92 3.48 14.66
N GLY A 58 9.98 2.58 14.95
CA GLY A 58 8.90 2.81 15.90
C GLY A 58 7.67 3.56 15.34
N GLU A 59 7.74 4.02 14.09
CA GLU A 59 6.65 4.75 13.43
C GLU A 59 5.82 3.87 12.49
N GLU A 60 4.71 4.45 12.03
CA GLU A 60 3.80 3.86 11.05
C GLU A 60 3.66 4.75 9.83
N GLY A 61 3.80 4.16 8.65
CA GLY A 61 3.50 4.80 7.37
C GLY A 61 2.25 4.20 6.74
N THR A 62 1.44 5.05 6.11
CA THR A 62 0.24 4.60 5.39
C THR A 62 0.29 4.98 3.92
N VAL A 63 0.02 4.00 3.05
CA VAL A 63 -0.26 4.22 1.63
C VAL A 63 -1.69 3.78 1.34
N SER A 64 -2.39 4.54 0.49
CA SER A 64 -3.80 4.25 0.20
C SER A 64 -4.09 4.37 -1.29
N PHE A 65 -4.95 3.49 -1.78
CA PHE A 65 -5.35 3.38 -3.17
C PHE A 65 -6.87 3.29 -3.27
N CYS A 66 -7.44 3.94 -4.27
CA CYS A 66 -8.87 3.86 -4.57
C CYS A 66 -9.10 3.45 -6.01
N GLY A 67 -10.20 2.74 -6.22
CA GLY A 67 -10.79 2.53 -7.53
C GLY A 67 -11.65 3.73 -7.96
N SER A 68 -12.18 3.67 -9.18
CA SER A 68 -13.06 4.68 -9.73
C SER A 68 -14.46 4.13 -9.98
N ALA A 69 -15.46 4.80 -9.41
CA ALA A 69 -16.87 4.52 -9.66
C ALA A 69 -17.29 4.78 -11.09
N VAL A 70 -16.82 5.91 -11.63
CA VAL A 70 -17.12 6.34 -12.99
C VAL A 70 -16.64 5.30 -14.00
N TYR A 71 -15.46 4.72 -13.75
CA TYR A 71 -14.86 3.73 -14.64
C TYR A 71 -15.08 2.28 -14.21
N ARG A 72 -15.91 2.02 -13.19
CA ARG A 72 -16.16 0.69 -12.61
C ARG A 72 -14.86 -0.10 -12.41
N SER A 73 -13.88 0.57 -11.80
CA SER A 73 -12.50 0.09 -11.73
C SER A 73 -12.09 -0.10 -10.27
N GLY A 74 -11.50 -1.26 -9.96
CA GLY A 74 -10.96 -1.55 -8.64
C GLY A 74 -9.52 -1.04 -8.44
N VAL A 75 -8.74 -1.72 -7.60
CA VAL A 75 -7.32 -1.44 -7.35
C VAL A 75 -6.45 -2.63 -7.77
N LYS A 76 -5.30 -2.39 -8.38
CA LYS A 76 -4.30 -3.42 -8.68
C LYS A 76 -2.93 -2.78 -8.75
N GLY A 77 -1.95 -3.36 -8.08
CA GLY A 77 -0.59 -2.83 -8.08
C GLY A 77 0.37 -3.61 -7.23
N SER A 78 1.56 -3.05 -7.09
CA SER A 78 2.61 -3.53 -6.22
C SER A 78 3.49 -2.39 -5.71
N LEU A 79 4.20 -2.63 -4.62
CA LEU A 79 5.29 -1.79 -4.13
C LEU A 79 6.30 -2.63 -3.37
N ASP A 80 7.51 -2.11 -3.21
CA ASP A 80 8.57 -2.75 -2.45
C ASP A 80 8.90 -1.98 -1.18
N LEU A 81 9.24 -2.72 -0.12
CA LEU A 81 9.78 -2.18 1.12
C LEU A 81 11.29 -2.41 1.17
N TYR A 82 12.04 -1.38 1.55
CA TYR A 82 13.51 -1.39 1.60
C TYR A 82 14.03 -0.91 2.95
N ASP A 83 15.12 -1.50 3.42
CA ASP A 83 15.97 -1.03 4.50
C ASP A 83 17.36 -0.73 3.92
N GLY A 84 17.73 0.55 3.88
CA GLY A 84 18.85 1.04 3.07
C GLY A 84 18.67 0.65 1.59
N ASP A 85 19.64 -0.09 1.05
CA ASP A 85 19.58 -0.63 -0.33
C ASP A 85 19.09 -2.08 -0.41
N THR A 86 18.75 -2.68 0.73
CA THR A 86 18.27 -4.06 0.77
C THR A 86 16.76 -4.11 0.72
N ARG A 87 16.21 -4.85 -0.25
CA ARG A 87 14.76 -5.12 -0.29
C ARG A 87 14.36 -6.04 0.86
N ILE A 88 13.34 -5.63 1.61
CA ILE A 88 12.73 -6.40 2.70
C ILE A 88 11.67 -7.34 2.16
N ALA A 89 10.75 -6.83 1.34
CA ALA A 89 9.63 -7.58 0.78
C ALA A 89 8.98 -6.83 -0.38
N SER A 90 8.24 -7.55 -1.21
CA SER A 90 7.36 -7.00 -2.24
C SER A 90 5.91 -7.23 -1.84
N LEU A 91 5.09 -6.18 -1.91
CA LEU A 91 3.66 -6.22 -1.61
C LEU A 91 2.87 -6.17 -2.91
N HIS A 92 1.95 -7.10 -3.10
CA HIS A 92 1.09 -7.18 -4.29
C HIS A 92 -0.37 -7.18 -3.89
N TRP A 93 -1.20 -6.47 -4.66
CA TRP A 93 -2.64 -6.44 -4.42
C TRP A 93 -3.47 -6.48 -5.69
N ARG A 94 -4.67 -7.03 -5.55
CA ARG A 94 -5.75 -6.93 -6.51
C ARG A 94 -7.08 -6.90 -5.78
N GLY A 95 -7.80 -5.80 -5.91
CA GLY A 95 -9.18 -5.67 -5.46
C GLY A 95 -10.07 -5.31 -6.65
N PRO A 96 -10.81 -6.24 -7.25
CA PRO A 96 -11.72 -5.95 -8.36
C PRO A 96 -12.85 -4.98 -7.98
N TRP A 97 -13.45 -4.34 -8.99
CA TRP A 97 -14.63 -3.48 -8.78
C TRP A 97 -15.82 -4.23 -8.16
N ALA A 98 -15.98 -5.51 -8.50
CA ALA A 98 -17.05 -6.37 -7.96
C ALA A 98 -16.90 -6.65 -6.45
N LEU A 99 -15.84 -6.16 -5.80
CA LEU A 99 -15.50 -6.32 -4.38
C LEU A 99 -15.29 -7.77 -3.92
N THR A 100 -15.38 -8.74 -4.84
CA THR A 100 -15.11 -10.17 -4.61
C THR A 100 -13.74 -10.56 -5.17
N GLY A 101 -13.13 -11.60 -4.60
CA GLY A 101 -11.83 -12.10 -5.05
C GLY A 101 -10.66 -11.15 -4.77
N ASN A 102 -10.75 -10.38 -3.68
CA ASN A 102 -9.68 -9.53 -3.21
C ASN A 102 -8.46 -10.37 -2.83
N TYR A 103 -7.30 -9.84 -3.15
CA TYR A 103 -6.03 -10.51 -2.99
C TYR A 103 -5.00 -9.52 -2.48
N PHE A 104 -4.25 -9.96 -1.47
CA PHE A 104 -3.09 -9.28 -0.95
C PHE A 104 -2.04 -10.32 -0.63
N GLU A 105 -0.82 -10.11 -1.12
CA GLU A 105 0.29 -11.04 -0.95
C GLU A 105 1.58 -10.28 -0.65
N VAL A 106 2.40 -10.91 0.19
CA VAL A 106 3.77 -10.50 0.45
C VAL A 106 4.68 -11.57 -0.12
N THR A 107 5.59 -11.16 -1.00
CA THR A 107 6.58 -12.01 -1.66
C THR A 107 7.98 -11.49 -1.38
N ASP A 108 9.00 -12.26 -1.80
CA ASP A 108 10.41 -11.85 -1.74
C ASP A 108 10.89 -11.39 -0.35
N VAL A 109 10.38 -12.01 0.71
CA VAL A 109 10.71 -11.66 2.08
C VAL A 109 12.18 -12.01 2.39
N LYS A 110 12.95 -11.01 2.85
CA LYS A 110 14.33 -11.19 3.32
C LYS A 110 14.35 -12.18 4.49
N ARG A 111 15.24 -13.19 4.41
CA ARG A 111 15.28 -14.35 5.33
C ARG A 111 15.32 -14.00 6.82
N ASP A 112 15.99 -12.91 7.19
CA ASP A 112 16.21 -12.52 8.57
C ASP A 112 15.21 -11.48 9.10
N ILE A 113 14.15 -11.20 8.33
CA ILE A 113 13.10 -10.25 8.70
C ILE A 113 11.74 -10.96 8.76
N SER A 114 11.03 -10.75 9.86
CA SER A 114 9.65 -11.20 10.01
C SER A 114 8.70 -10.13 9.48
N VAL A 115 7.90 -10.48 8.47
CA VAL A 115 6.78 -9.66 7.99
C VAL A 115 5.48 -10.29 8.44
N ILE A 116 4.70 -9.56 9.25
CA ILE A 116 3.40 -10.00 9.75
C ILE A 116 2.32 -9.19 9.04
N VAL A 117 1.38 -9.89 8.42
CA VAL A 117 0.26 -9.28 7.70
C VAL A 117 -1.03 -9.56 8.45
N THR A 118 -1.71 -8.50 8.84
CA THR A 118 -3.03 -8.59 9.48
C THR A 118 -4.05 -7.86 8.63
N ASN A 119 -5.16 -8.52 8.31
CA ASN A 119 -6.30 -7.85 7.70
C ASN A 119 -7.11 -7.15 8.80
N ILE A 120 -7.22 -5.84 8.71
CA ILE A 120 -8.07 -5.06 9.62
C ILE A 120 -9.44 -4.97 8.93
N ALA A 121 -10.41 -5.71 9.46
CA ALA A 121 -11.79 -5.56 9.02
C ALA A 121 -12.28 -4.13 9.31
N PRO A 122 -13.09 -3.53 8.42
CA PRO A 122 -13.67 -2.21 8.63
C PRO A 122 -14.56 -2.14 9.87
#